data_AF-L2GK84-F1
#
_entry.id   AF-L2GK84-F1
#
_cell.length_a   1.000
_cell.length_b   1.000
_cell.length_c   1.000
_cell.angle_alpha   90.00
_cell.angle_beta   90.00
_cell.angle_gamma   90.00
#
_symmetry.space_group_name_H-M   'P 1'
#
loop_
_entity.id
_entity.type
_entity.pdbx_description
1 polymer ?
#
loop_
_entity_poly.entity_id
_entity_poly.type
_entity_poly.pdbx_seq_one_letter_code
_entity_poly.pdbx_strand_id
1 'polypeptide(L)'
;MERAQSLLTSTTRSISSTRSSTRSSRSNSLYLNTPGPEKGEFFLPAPTSTTIHQPKIRVRAILGHCLYRRVVIWTVTVSLLLGLAYLNTPLYTRDGKVLGDDYRIGGLGGQPNKQGTEIPNEEMPEIDSSMPPWLKFKHLNGYFNGLKSIVPFVNHTAEYPNASFPAPVTTVPIYHDTPPTPTPYLAAHPDFESREYLKDHHAVKECFIDDEDKIPVPDIWAYDGVPQNQPDAAIGSHTVLGLRNDICFDRFGRYGPYGLGYDIREGGTSQGQDTEQEGSEIVWSKTGKINYSRVDWGSAQDRCVERNIARFRNSTKDAATAYDTAYSQPEKSDRIAVVVRTYVGFEWTQHAIINFRAMISELSLKSGGEYSLHFLLHVKDNEAPIWSDPSVVQKILDDNVPTEFHSLCTLWSEAEMKLYSPGHFADALETPSNGDIHGVYRSAQMPLQVFALQHPEYTHFWNWEMDMRYIGSYYELLDRLGAWARGQSRTLLWERSSKYYIPAVHGSWDEFATTVERELNASGRRAILGPQIFPGRMSLKSEEAGIS
;
A
#
# COMPACT_ATOMS: atom_id res chain seq x y z
N MET A 1 -27.61 16.17 -0.20
CA MET A 1 -27.32 17.61 -0.06
C MET A 1 -28.10 18.34 1.05
N GLU A 2 -29.25 17.85 1.55
CA GLU A 2 -30.00 18.57 2.61
C GLU A 2 -29.54 18.30 4.06
N ARG A 3 -28.67 17.29 4.32
CA ARG A 3 -28.20 16.98 5.69
C ARG A 3 -26.97 17.77 6.16
N ALA A 4 -26.19 18.35 5.25
CA ALA A 4 -25.00 19.14 5.60
C ALA A 4 -25.34 20.55 6.16
N GLN A 5 -26.48 21.12 5.78
CA GLN A 5 -26.94 22.42 6.30
C GLN A 5 -27.50 22.35 7.75
N SER A 6 -27.90 21.15 8.21
CA SER A 6 -28.43 20.94 9.56
C SER A 6 -27.36 21.09 10.66
N LEU A 7 -26.12 20.67 10.39
CA LEU A 7 -25.04 20.72 11.37
C LEU A 7 -24.49 22.13 11.60
N LEU A 8 -24.61 23.04 10.62
CA LEU A 8 -24.13 24.42 10.74
C LEU A 8 -25.09 25.35 11.51
N THR A 9 -26.38 24.99 11.62
CA THR A 9 -27.40 25.81 12.30
C THR A 9 -27.53 25.54 13.80
N SER A 10 -27.02 24.40 14.29
CA SER A 10 -27.09 24.06 15.73
C SER A 10 -26.04 24.80 16.57
N THR A 11 -24.90 25.20 15.98
CA THR A 11 -23.74 25.71 16.73
C THR A 11 -23.80 27.22 17.04
N THR A 12 -24.80 27.95 16.51
CA THR A 12 -24.89 29.43 16.66
C THR A 12 -25.91 29.91 17.71
N ARG A 13 -26.58 29.01 18.44
CA ARG A 13 -27.53 29.37 19.52
C ARG A 13 -27.01 28.97 20.92
N SER A 14 -25.91 29.56 21.37
CA SER A 14 -25.60 29.61 22.81
C SER A 14 -24.49 30.63 23.14
N ILE A 15 -24.68 31.90 22.82
CA ILE A 15 -23.89 32.99 23.43
C ILE A 15 -24.82 34.15 23.76
N SER A 16 -25.28 34.21 25.02
CA SER A 16 -25.82 35.42 25.62
C SER A 16 -25.73 35.40 27.15
N SER A 17 -24.94 36.34 27.67
CA SER A 17 -24.91 36.89 29.04
C SER A 17 -24.53 35.91 30.17
N THR A 18 -23.51 36.18 30.99
CA THR A 18 -23.58 37.22 32.03
C THR A 18 -22.19 37.59 32.57
N ARG A 19 -22.11 38.84 33.04
CA ARG A 19 -20.97 39.54 33.66
C ARG A 19 -20.62 39.06 35.08
N SER A 20 -19.36 39.32 35.44
CA SER A 20 -18.82 39.66 36.78
C SER A 20 -18.43 38.51 37.73
N SER A 21 -17.13 38.37 38.01
CA SER A 21 -16.54 39.02 39.21
C SER A 21 -15.03 38.76 39.33
N THR A 22 -14.35 39.76 39.85
CA THR A 22 -12.93 39.88 40.16
C THR A 22 -12.47 38.99 41.32
N ARG A 23 -11.29 38.37 41.22
CA ARG A 23 -10.36 38.29 42.35
C ARG A 23 -8.91 38.01 41.92
N SER A 24 -8.05 38.95 42.26
CA SER A 24 -6.59 38.82 42.22
C SER A 24 -6.10 37.80 43.27
N SER A 25 -4.98 37.13 43.02
CA SER A 25 -3.68 37.43 43.66
C SER A 25 -2.76 36.21 43.79
N ARG A 26 -1.46 36.50 43.59
CA ARG A 26 -0.26 35.87 44.16
C ARG A 26 0.28 34.57 43.52
N SER A 27 1.23 34.80 42.63
CA SER A 27 2.63 34.35 42.73
C SER A 27 2.99 33.45 43.93
N ASN A 28 3.53 32.26 43.63
CA ASN A 28 4.63 31.68 44.39
C ASN A 28 5.50 30.83 43.46
N SER A 29 6.71 31.33 43.24
CA SER A 29 7.86 30.61 42.72
C SER A 29 8.29 29.54 43.73
N LEU A 30 8.44 28.29 43.31
CA LEU A 30 9.31 27.34 43.99
C LEU A 30 10.15 26.59 42.95
N TYR A 31 11.45 26.90 43.03
CA TYR A 31 12.57 26.17 42.47
C TYR A 31 12.52 24.71 42.89
N LEU A 32 12.72 23.77 41.96
CA LEU A 32 13.36 22.49 42.26
C LEU A 32 13.99 21.86 41.00
N ASN A 33 15.32 21.99 40.97
CA ASN A 33 16.38 21.12 40.47
C ASN A 33 16.12 20.15 39.30
N THR A 34 16.79 20.45 38.19
CA THR A 34 17.27 19.52 37.15
C THR A 34 18.29 18.51 37.67
N PRO A 35 18.27 17.26 37.17
CA PRO A 35 19.47 16.50 36.86
C PRO A 35 19.69 16.40 35.33
N GLY A 36 20.97 16.43 34.92
CA GLY A 36 21.44 16.60 33.55
C GLY A 36 21.20 15.43 32.59
N PRO A 37 21.58 15.59 31.30
CA PRO A 37 21.25 14.66 30.24
C PRO A 37 22.26 13.52 30.16
N GLU A 38 21.81 12.28 30.38
CA GLU A 38 22.53 11.10 29.89
C GLU A 38 22.36 11.03 28.37
N LYS A 39 23.49 11.07 27.67
CA LYS A 39 23.60 10.96 26.22
C LYS A 39 23.30 9.52 25.81
N GLY A 40 22.10 9.27 25.29
CA GLY A 40 21.85 8.12 24.43
C GLY A 40 22.27 8.45 23.00
N GLU A 41 23.36 7.85 22.54
CA GLU A 41 23.82 7.96 21.15
C GLU A 41 22.82 7.26 20.21
N PHE A 42 22.00 8.07 19.53
CA PHE A 42 21.21 7.63 18.38
C PHE A 42 22.14 7.53 17.16
N PHE A 43 22.50 6.30 16.78
CA PHE A 43 23.19 6.03 15.53
C PHE A 43 22.20 6.09 14.35
N LEU A 44 22.00 7.30 13.82
CA LEU A 44 21.58 7.51 12.43
C LEU A 44 22.67 8.36 11.76
N PRO A 45 23.13 8.02 10.54
CA PRO A 45 24.13 8.83 9.85
C PRO A 45 23.55 10.21 9.50
N ALA A 46 24.30 11.26 9.80
CA ALA A 46 23.97 12.62 9.42
C ALA A 46 24.00 12.78 7.89
N PRO A 47 23.01 13.45 7.27
CA PRO A 47 23.07 13.76 5.86
C PRO A 47 24.20 14.76 5.60
N THR A 48 25.13 14.37 4.74
CA THR A 48 26.24 15.19 4.26
C THR A 48 25.75 16.50 3.68
N SER A 49 26.31 17.60 4.20
CA SER A 49 26.05 18.98 3.79
C SER A 49 26.42 19.19 2.33
N THR A 50 25.43 19.35 1.45
CA THR A 50 25.64 19.89 0.12
C THR A 50 25.52 21.41 0.17
N THR A 51 26.66 22.07 0.01
CA THR A 51 26.83 23.52 -0.10
C THR A 51 25.93 24.13 -1.17
N ILE A 52 25.05 25.04 -0.77
CA ILE A 52 24.21 25.86 -1.65
C ILE A 52 25.09 26.95 -2.28
N HIS A 53 25.26 26.92 -3.59
CA HIS A 53 25.83 28.04 -4.35
C HIS A 53 24.76 29.12 -4.59
N GLN A 54 25.07 30.36 -4.21
CA GLN A 54 24.21 31.54 -4.45
C GLN A 54 24.12 31.91 -5.94
N PRO A 55 22.98 32.47 -6.41
CA PRO A 55 22.84 32.89 -7.79
C PRO A 55 23.44 34.30 -8.00
N LYS A 56 24.35 34.43 -8.98
CA LYS A 56 24.74 35.74 -9.52
C LYS A 56 23.76 36.16 -10.61
N ILE A 57 23.14 37.32 -10.43
CA ILE A 57 22.39 38.03 -11.47
C ILE A 57 23.39 38.56 -12.51
N ARG A 58 23.15 38.29 -13.80
CA ARG A 58 23.63 39.15 -14.89
C ARG A 58 22.57 39.28 -15.98
N VAL A 59 22.37 40.53 -16.39
CA VAL A 59 21.32 41.04 -17.25
C VAL A 59 21.59 40.74 -18.73
N ARG A 60 20.48 40.48 -19.45
CA ARG A 60 20.18 40.45 -20.91
C ARG A 60 21.11 41.29 -21.81
N ALA A 61 21.25 41.11 -23.13
CA ALA A 61 20.50 40.49 -24.24
C ALA A 61 21.54 40.15 -25.35
N ILE A 62 21.30 39.44 -26.47
CA ILE A 62 20.44 39.66 -27.64
C ILE A 62 20.61 38.38 -28.50
N LEU A 63 19.58 37.99 -29.27
CA LEU A 63 19.46 36.82 -30.19
C LEU A 63 18.60 35.67 -29.64
N GLY A 64 17.31 35.97 -29.49
CA GLY A 64 16.26 34.95 -29.45
C GLY A 64 15.97 34.40 -30.84
N HIS A 65 16.16 33.08 -31.02
CA HIS A 65 15.34 32.22 -31.88
C HIS A 65 15.70 30.75 -31.58
N CYS A 66 14.90 30.07 -30.75
CA CYS A 66 15.19 28.73 -30.20
C CYS A 66 15.23 27.58 -31.24
N LEU A 67 14.76 27.81 -32.46
CA LEU A 67 14.77 26.81 -33.55
C LEU A 67 16.14 26.72 -34.25
N TYR A 68 16.81 27.84 -34.48
CA TYR A 68 18.08 27.86 -35.24
C TYR A 68 19.23 27.21 -34.45
N ARG A 69 19.26 27.40 -33.12
CA ARG A 69 20.28 26.78 -32.26
C ARG A 69 20.16 25.25 -32.23
N ARG A 70 18.93 24.71 -32.19
CA ARG A 70 18.72 23.26 -32.23
C ARG A 70 19.07 22.70 -33.59
N VAL A 71 18.64 23.35 -34.67
CA VAL A 71 18.97 22.90 -36.03
C VAL A 71 20.47 22.92 -36.28
N VAL A 72 21.18 23.98 -35.88
CA VAL A 72 22.65 24.06 -36.03
C VAL A 72 23.37 23.02 -35.15
N ILE A 73 22.91 22.81 -33.91
CA ILE A 73 23.49 21.77 -33.04
C ILE A 73 23.28 20.39 -33.66
N TRP A 74 22.08 20.07 -34.12
CA TRP A 74 21.79 18.77 -34.72
C TRP A 74 22.46 18.59 -36.07
N THR A 75 22.56 19.60 -36.93
CA THR A 75 23.27 19.49 -38.21
C THR A 75 24.78 19.32 -38.01
N VAL A 76 25.39 20.03 -37.06
CA VAL A 76 26.80 19.84 -36.71
C VAL A 76 27.03 18.44 -36.11
N THR A 77 26.15 18.00 -35.21
CA THR A 77 26.26 16.66 -34.59
C THR A 77 26.11 15.54 -35.62
N VAL A 78 25.13 15.63 -36.52
CA VAL A 78 24.93 14.66 -37.60
C VAL A 78 26.08 14.70 -38.60
N SER A 79 26.59 15.87 -38.96
CA SER A 79 27.74 15.99 -39.87
C SER A 79 29.01 15.42 -39.25
N LEU A 80 29.20 15.59 -37.93
CA LEU A 80 30.32 15.00 -37.19
C LEU A 80 30.20 13.47 -37.14
N LEU A 81 29.01 12.95 -36.85
CA LEU A 81 28.75 11.50 -36.84
C LEU A 81 28.91 10.88 -38.24
N LEU A 82 28.45 11.56 -39.29
CA LEU A 82 28.68 11.14 -40.68
C LEU A 82 30.16 11.21 -41.07
N GLY A 83 30.89 12.23 -40.59
CA GLY A 83 32.33 12.32 -40.76
C GLY A 83 33.09 11.19 -40.07
N LEU A 84 32.71 10.85 -38.83
CA LEU A 84 33.26 9.71 -38.09
C LEU A 84 32.93 8.37 -38.75
N ALA A 85 31.71 8.23 -39.30
CA ALA A 85 31.31 7.05 -40.07
C ALA A 85 32.07 6.94 -41.41
N TYR A 86 32.36 8.05 -42.09
CA TYR A 86 33.07 8.07 -43.37
C TYR A 86 34.59 7.88 -43.21
N LEU A 87 35.18 8.34 -42.10
CA LEU A 87 36.60 8.24 -41.82
C LEU A 87 37.02 6.88 -41.24
N ASN A 88 36.07 5.98 -40.97
CA ASN A 88 36.29 4.61 -40.47
C ASN A 88 37.31 4.56 -39.31
N THR A 89 37.31 5.59 -38.48
CA THR A 89 38.26 5.74 -37.37
C THR A 89 37.77 4.90 -36.20
N PRO A 90 38.55 3.92 -35.70
CA PRO A 90 38.17 3.14 -34.55
C PRO A 90 37.97 4.06 -33.34
N LEU A 91 36.79 4.01 -32.73
CA LEU A 91 36.51 4.70 -31.47
C LEU A 91 37.17 3.91 -30.34
N TYR A 92 38.09 4.56 -29.64
CA TYR A 92 38.76 4.01 -28.47
C TYR A 92 38.04 4.44 -27.20
N THR A 93 37.79 3.50 -26.29
CA THR A 93 37.37 3.84 -24.93
C THR A 93 38.52 4.51 -24.17
N ARG A 94 38.22 5.14 -23.02
CA ARG A 94 39.22 5.79 -22.16
C ARG A 94 40.34 4.82 -21.70
N ASP A 95 40.07 3.52 -21.79
CA ASP A 95 40.98 2.43 -21.46
C ASP A 95 41.70 1.83 -22.70
N GLY A 96 41.62 2.49 -23.86
CA GLY A 96 42.40 2.16 -25.05
C GLY A 96 41.92 0.94 -25.84
N LYS A 97 40.69 0.44 -25.61
CA LYS A 97 40.10 -0.67 -26.39
C LYS A 97 39.31 -0.13 -27.59
N VAL A 98 39.52 -0.74 -28.76
CA VAL A 98 38.76 -0.49 -30.00
C VAL A 98 37.33 -1.02 -29.81
N LEU A 99 36.32 -0.16 -30.00
CA LEU A 99 34.92 -0.59 -30.13
C LEU A 99 34.74 -1.30 -31.47
N GLY A 100 35.00 -2.61 -31.50
CA GLY A 100 34.86 -3.48 -32.67
C GLY A 100 33.69 -4.46 -32.56
N ASP A 101 32.91 -4.50 -33.64
CA ASP A 101 32.04 -5.58 -34.16
C ASP A 101 30.69 -5.99 -33.52
N ASP A 102 30.33 -5.64 -32.29
CA ASP A 102 29.08 -6.19 -31.69
C ASP A 102 27.79 -5.36 -31.88
N TYR A 103 27.84 -4.20 -32.53
CA TYR A 103 26.64 -3.38 -32.78
C TYR A 103 26.37 -3.20 -34.29
N ARG A 104 25.95 -4.28 -34.94
CA ARG A 104 25.22 -4.19 -36.21
C ARG A 104 23.72 -4.02 -35.95
N ILE A 105 23.22 -2.81 -36.20
CA ILE A 105 21.78 -2.53 -36.29
C ILE A 105 21.24 -3.21 -37.56
N GLY A 106 20.44 -4.27 -37.38
CA GLY A 106 19.70 -4.95 -38.44
C GLY A 106 20.38 -6.22 -38.96
N GLY A 107 19.97 -7.38 -38.45
CA GLY A 107 20.35 -8.70 -38.97
C GLY A 107 19.51 -9.80 -38.34
N LEU A 108 18.87 -10.63 -39.18
CA LEU A 108 18.02 -11.75 -38.81
C LEU A 108 18.67 -12.67 -37.76
N GLY A 109 17.95 -12.90 -36.65
CA GLY A 109 18.41 -13.71 -35.53
C GLY A 109 18.58 -15.19 -35.90
N GLY A 110 19.83 -15.63 -35.93
CA GLY A 110 20.19 -17.03 -35.71
C GLY A 110 19.93 -17.43 -34.25
N GLN A 111 19.71 -18.73 -34.03
CA GLN A 111 19.35 -19.32 -32.73
C GLN A 111 20.28 -18.86 -31.58
N PRO A 112 19.74 -18.58 -30.37
CA PRO A 112 20.57 -18.26 -29.23
C PRO A 112 21.34 -19.51 -28.78
N ASN A 113 22.66 -19.40 -28.73
CA ASN A 113 23.53 -20.40 -28.13
C ASN A 113 23.18 -20.56 -26.64
N LYS A 114 22.81 -21.79 -26.25
CA LYS A 114 22.59 -22.23 -24.87
C LYS A 114 23.92 -22.40 -24.12
N GLN A 115 24.66 -21.32 -23.93
CA GLN A 115 25.80 -21.30 -23.01
C GLN A 115 25.79 -19.94 -22.32
N GLY A 116 25.11 -19.90 -21.16
CA GLY A 116 25.25 -18.78 -20.24
C GLY A 116 26.71 -18.72 -19.81
N THR A 117 27.36 -17.59 -20.10
CA THR A 117 28.67 -17.25 -19.57
C THR A 117 28.58 -17.27 -18.05
N GLU A 118 29.45 -18.01 -17.36
CA GLU A 118 29.56 -17.92 -15.90
C GLU A 118 29.76 -16.46 -15.50
N ILE A 119 28.82 -15.94 -14.70
CA ILE A 119 28.95 -14.63 -14.09
C ILE A 119 30.20 -14.69 -13.21
N PRO A 120 31.17 -13.77 -13.33
CA PRO A 120 32.34 -13.75 -12.48
C PRO A 120 31.91 -13.77 -11.02
N ASN A 121 32.52 -14.62 -10.19
CA ASN A 121 32.31 -14.59 -8.74
C ASN A 121 32.53 -13.16 -8.27
N GLU A 122 31.45 -12.48 -7.91
CA GLU A 122 31.49 -11.15 -7.32
C GLU A 122 32.22 -11.31 -5.98
N GLU A 123 33.48 -10.83 -5.89
CA GLU A 123 34.23 -10.83 -4.65
C GLU A 123 33.44 -9.99 -3.64
N MET A 124 32.71 -10.68 -2.75
CA MET A 124 31.99 -10.03 -1.67
C MET A 124 33.01 -9.24 -0.84
N PRO A 125 32.75 -7.95 -0.56
CA PRO A 125 33.66 -7.14 0.23
C PRO A 125 33.93 -7.84 1.57
N GLU A 126 35.21 -7.91 1.97
CA GLU A 126 35.60 -8.52 3.24
C GLU A 126 34.81 -7.87 4.38
N ILE A 127 34.04 -8.70 5.10
CA ILE A 127 33.19 -8.25 6.20
C ILE A 127 34.09 -7.79 7.34
N ASP A 128 34.34 -6.48 7.45
CA ASP A 128 35.03 -5.88 8.60
C ASP A 128 34.12 -5.96 9.84
N SER A 129 34.73 -6.32 10.97
CA SER A 129 34.16 -6.21 12.30
C SER A 129 33.51 -4.85 12.57
N SER A 130 34.04 -3.76 12.00
CA SER A 130 33.54 -2.39 12.15
C SER A 130 32.28 -2.08 11.34
N MET A 131 31.90 -2.92 10.37
CA MET A 131 30.70 -2.68 9.55
C MET A 131 29.41 -2.75 10.39
N PRO A 132 28.42 -1.91 10.08
CA PRO A 132 27.09 -2.05 10.62
C PRO A 132 26.53 -3.47 10.41
N PRO A 133 25.88 -4.08 11.42
CA PRO A 133 25.44 -5.48 11.36
C PRO A 133 24.59 -5.83 10.14
N TRP A 134 23.78 -4.90 9.64
CA TRP A 134 22.92 -5.15 8.46
C TRP A 134 23.70 -5.31 7.15
N LEU A 135 24.91 -4.76 7.04
CA LEU A 135 25.78 -4.95 5.87
C LEU A 135 26.49 -6.32 5.88
N LYS A 136 26.39 -7.06 6.97
CA LYS A 136 26.98 -8.40 7.12
C LYS A 136 26.07 -9.49 6.54
N PHE A 137 24.80 -9.18 6.28
CA PHE A 137 23.89 -10.11 5.62
C PHE A 137 24.28 -10.25 4.15
N LYS A 138 24.46 -11.49 3.73
CA LYS A 138 24.74 -11.80 2.34
C LYS A 138 23.46 -11.72 1.51
N HIS A 139 23.61 -11.50 0.22
CA HIS A 139 22.53 -11.63 -0.74
C HIS A 139 21.90 -13.03 -0.65
N LEU A 140 20.57 -13.13 -0.78
CA LEU A 140 19.85 -14.39 -0.77
C LEU A 140 19.44 -14.72 -2.20
N ASN A 141 20.00 -15.80 -2.75
CA ASN A 141 19.77 -16.19 -4.14
C ASN A 141 18.41 -16.89 -4.33
N GLY A 142 17.86 -17.46 -3.26
CA GLY A 142 16.60 -18.19 -3.27
C GLY A 142 15.41 -17.38 -3.78
N TYR A 143 15.41 -16.05 -3.58
CA TYR A 143 14.38 -15.16 -4.12
C TYR A 143 14.35 -15.10 -5.65
N PHE A 144 15.41 -15.53 -6.31
CA PHE A 144 15.58 -15.49 -7.77
C PHE A 144 15.40 -16.86 -8.42
N ASN A 145 15.01 -17.87 -7.64
CA ASN A 145 14.72 -19.19 -8.16
C ASN A 145 13.36 -19.18 -8.89
N GLY A 146 13.38 -19.51 -10.18
CA GLY A 146 12.19 -19.46 -11.04
C GLY A 146 11.20 -20.62 -10.83
N LEU A 147 10.09 -20.58 -11.56
CA LEU A 147 8.97 -21.54 -11.43
C LEU A 147 9.36 -23.02 -11.59
N LYS A 148 10.42 -23.29 -12.34
CA LYS A 148 10.94 -24.65 -12.57
C LYS A 148 11.61 -25.25 -11.33
N SER A 149 11.86 -24.46 -10.29
CA SER A 149 12.40 -24.93 -9.01
C SER A 149 11.33 -25.17 -7.94
N ILE A 150 10.04 -24.97 -8.26
CA ILE A 150 8.95 -25.16 -7.30
C ILE A 150 8.89 -26.62 -6.85
N VAL A 151 8.87 -26.82 -5.53
CA VAL A 151 8.71 -28.14 -4.89
C VAL A 151 7.52 -28.10 -3.91
N PRO A 152 6.88 -29.25 -3.61
CA PRO A 152 5.91 -29.33 -2.53
C PRO A 152 6.52 -28.79 -1.23
N PHE A 153 5.75 -28.03 -0.45
CA PHE A 153 6.26 -27.33 0.74
C PHE A 153 6.94 -28.27 1.76
N VAL A 154 6.46 -29.52 1.88
CA VAL A 154 7.07 -30.55 2.75
C VAL A 154 8.50 -30.92 2.36
N ASN A 155 8.89 -30.67 1.11
CA ASN A 155 10.23 -30.94 0.58
C ASN A 155 11.07 -29.66 0.46
N HIS A 156 10.49 -28.49 0.78
CA HIS A 156 11.20 -27.23 0.72
C HIS A 156 12.28 -27.16 1.80
N THR A 157 13.44 -26.60 1.43
CA THR A 157 14.50 -26.27 2.38
C THR A 157 14.89 -24.81 2.19
N ALA A 158 14.55 -23.95 3.14
CA ALA A 158 14.85 -22.53 3.09
C ALA A 158 16.36 -22.26 2.98
N GLU A 159 16.75 -21.27 2.17
CA GLU A 159 18.11 -20.73 2.19
C GLU A 159 18.40 -20.01 3.51
N TYR A 160 17.41 -19.28 4.02
CA TYR A 160 17.49 -18.55 5.26
C TYR A 160 16.11 -18.47 5.94
N PRO A 161 16.02 -18.53 7.27
CA PRO A 161 17.06 -18.97 8.20
C PRO A 161 17.37 -20.47 8.05
N ASN A 162 18.65 -20.82 7.91
CA ASN A 162 19.11 -22.22 7.86
C ASN A 162 20.46 -22.36 8.56
N ALA A 163 20.53 -23.24 9.57
CA ALA A 163 21.77 -23.47 10.33
C ALA A 163 22.70 -24.50 9.68
N SER A 164 22.16 -25.35 8.80
CA SER A 164 22.90 -26.45 8.17
C SER A 164 23.72 -26.00 6.97
N PHE A 165 23.28 -24.95 6.26
CA PHE A 165 23.95 -24.41 5.08
C PHE A 165 24.06 -22.89 5.16
N PRO A 166 25.26 -22.30 5.07
CA PRO A 166 25.39 -20.85 5.06
C PRO A 166 24.93 -20.28 3.72
N ALA A 167 24.07 -19.25 3.76
CA ALA A 167 23.76 -18.44 2.59
C ALA A 167 25.04 -17.76 2.02
N PRO A 168 25.07 -17.39 0.73
CA PRO A 168 24.08 -17.71 -0.30
C PRO A 168 24.19 -19.16 -0.79
N VAL A 169 23.05 -19.76 -1.13
CA VAL A 169 23.02 -21.02 -1.89
C VAL A 169 23.34 -20.69 -3.35
N THR A 170 24.37 -21.32 -3.91
CA THR A 170 24.82 -21.08 -5.30
C THR A 170 24.27 -22.07 -6.31
N THR A 171 23.77 -23.22 -5.85
CA THR A 171 23.22 -24.27 -6.71
C THR A 171 21.81 -24.64 -6.27
N VAL A 172 20.83 -24.55 -7.17
CA VAL A 172 19.48 -25.05 -6.93
C VAL A 172 19.48 -26.58 -7.13
N PRO A 173 19.21 -27.38 -6.09
CA PRO A 173 19.43 -28.82 -6.15
C PRO A 173 18.37 -29.56 -6.98
N ILE A 174 17.21 -28.93 -7.20
CA ILE A 174 16.06 -29.55 -7.87
C ILE A 174 15.54 -28.57 -8.92
N TYR A 175 15.38 -29.08 -10.14
CA TYR A 175 14.85 -28.34 -11.27
C TYR A 175 14.01 -29.26 -12.15
N HIS A 176 12.82 -28.79 -12.51
CA HIS A 176 11.91 -29.48 -13.42
C HIS A 176 12.10 -28.98 -14.86
N ASP A 177 12.12 -29.89 -15.84
CA ASP A 177 12.22 -29.51 -17.26
C ASP A 177 11.05 -28.62 -17.71
N THR A 178 9.87 -28.91 -17.19
CA THR A 178 8.64 -28.13 -17.37
C THR A 178 8.18 -27.59 -16.02
N PRO A 179 7.81 -26.30 -15.93
CA PRO A 179 7.28 -25.75 -14.68
C PRO A 179 5.96 -26.45 -14.33
N PRO A 180 5.61 -26.54 -13.02
CA PRO A 180 4.29 -27.02 -12.61
C PRO A 180 3.19 -26.14 -13.21
N THR A 181 1.95 -26.64 -13.26
CA THR A 181 0.82 -25.86 -13.76
C THR A 181 0.13 -25.15 -12.59
N PRO A 182 -0.13 -23.82 -12.68
CA PRO A 182 -0.85 -23.12 -11.62
C PRO A 182 -2.33 -23.52 -11.61
N THR A 183 -2.99 -23.33 -10.48
CA THR A 183 -4.43 -23.57 -10.30
C THR A 183 -5.14 -22.33 -9.74
N PRO A 184 -6.47 -22.18 -9.94
CA PRO A 184 -7.22 -21.09 -9.33
C PRO A 184 -7.11 -21.14 -7.80
N TYR A 185 -6.71 -20.03 -7.20
CA TYR A 185 -6.53 -19.93 -5.75
C TYR A 185 -7.84 -19.53 -5.05
N LEU A 186 -8.75 -20.50 -4.93
CA LEU A 186 -10.08 -20.30 -4.35
C LEU A 186 -10.06 -20.16 -2.82
N ALA A 187 -9.00 -20.66 -2.17
CA ALA A 187 -8.85 -20.62 -0.71
C ALA A 187 -8.69 -19.20 -0.13
N ALA A 188 -8.50 -18.20 -0.98
CA ALA A 188 -8.49 -16.80 -0.60
C ALA A 188 -9.78 -16.34 0.06
N HIS A 189 -10.92 -16.87 -0.38
CA HIS A 189 -12.26 -16.50 0.08
C HIS A 189 -12.93 -17.69 0.77
N PRO A 190 -13.88 -17.45 1.71
CA PRO A 190 -14.73 -18.52 2.20
C PRO A 190 -15.50 -19.19 1.06
N ASP A 191 -15.76 -20.48 1.19
CA ASP A 191 -16.74 -21.14 0.34
C ASP A 191 -18.14 -20.64 0.71
N PHE A 192 -18.59 -19.60 0.02
CA PHE A 192 -19.86 -18.93 0.28
C PHE A 192 -21.09 -19.81 0.01
N GLU A 193 -20.93 -20.93 -0.70
CA GLU A 193 -21.99 -21.91 -0.96
C GLU A 193 -21.96 -23.08 0.04
N SER A 194 -20.91 -23.20 0.84
CA SER A 194 -20.77 -24.26 1.83
C SER A 194 -21.87 -24.21 2.89
N ARG A 195 -22.27 -25.40 3.36
CA ARG A 195 -23.26 -25.52 4.44
C ARG A 195 -22.76 -24.89 5.73
N GLU A 196 -21.45 -24.95 5.97
CA GLU A 196 -20.76 -24.36 7.11
C GLU A 196 -20.91 -22.84 7.12
N TYR A 197 -20.69 -22.17 5.97
CA TYR A 197 -20.87 -20.73 5.85
C TYR A 197 -22.34 -20.33 5.98
N LEU A 198 -23.25 -21.00 5.26
CA LEU A 198 -24.68 -20.68 5.23
C LEU A 198 -25.42 -20.94 6.56
N LYS A 199 -24.79 -21.64 7.50
CA LYS A 199 -25.32 -21.86 8.85
C LYS A 199 -25.37 -20.56 9.65
N ASP A 200 -24.29 -19.78 9.58
CA ASP A 200 -24.08 -18.61 10.43
C ASP A 200 -24.18 -17.30 9.61
N HIS A 201 -24.07 -17.36 8.28
CA HIS A 201 -24.07 -16.19 7.40
C HIS A 201 -25.14 -16.24 6.30
N HIS A 202 -25.51 -15.05 5.82
CA HIS A 202 -26.36 -14.91 4.65
C HIS A 202 -25.63 -15.31 3.35
N ALA A 203 -26.34 -15.98 2.44
CA ALA A 203 -25.84 -16.37 1.13
C ALA A 203 -25.29 -15.16 0.35
N VAL A 204 -24.15 -15.36 -0.29
CA VAL A 204 -23.50 -14.35 -1.13
C VAL A 204 -23.98 -14.53 -2.56
N LYS A 205 -24.54 -13.47 -3.13
CA LYS A 205 -24.91 -13.44 -4.54
C LYS A 205 -23.71 -12.96 -5.36
N GLU A 206 -23.44 -13.66 -6.44
CA GLU A 206 -22.37 -13.34 -7.37
C GLU A 206 -22.48 -11.89 -7.88
N CYS A 207 -21.32 -11.23 -8.00
CA CYS A 207 -21.17 -9.89 -8.54
C CYS A 207 -20.40 -9.93 -9.85
N PHE A 208 -20.60 -8.91 -10.67
CA PHE A 208 -20.06 -8.82 -12.03
C PHE A 208 -19.30 -7.51 -12.23
N ILE A 209 -18.37 -7.52 -13.17
CA ILE A 209 -17.55 -6.34 -13.49
C ILE A 209 -18.34 -5.35 -14.35
N ASP A 210 -19.15 -5.85 -15.28
CA ASP A 210 -19.93 -5.06 -16.24
C ASP A 210 -21.36 -4.79 -15.76
N ASP A 211 -22.03 -3.85 -16.43
CA ASP A 211 -23.39 -3.42 -16.10
C ASP A 211 -24.44 -4.44 -16.56
N GLU A 212 -24.12 -5.26 -17.56
CA GLU A 212 -25.00 -6.28 -18.12
C GLU A 212 -24.96 -7.63 -17.38
N ASP A 213 -24.20 -7.73 -16.28
CA ASP A 213 -23.97 -8.95 -15.50
C ASP A 213 -23.45 -10.15 -16.36
N LYS A 214 -22.50 -9.90 -17.28
CA LYS A 214 -21.95 -10.95 -18.17
C LYS A 214 -20.51 -11.33 -17.88
N ILE A 215 -19.74 -10.42 -17.28
CA ILE A 215 -18.31 -10.61 -17.01
C ILE A 215 -18.14 -10.95 -15.53
N PRO A 216 -17.91 -12.23 -15.17
CA PRO A 216 -17.66 -12.62 -13.80
C PRO A 216 -16.31 -12.08 -13.33
N VAL A 217 -16.16 -11.94 -12.01
CA VAL A 217 -14.92 -11.48 -11.40
C VAL A 217 -13.86 -12.59 -11.48
N PRO A 218 -12.65 -12.33 -12.00
CA PRO A 218 -11.71 -13.40 -12.29
C PRO A 218 -10.99 -13.94 -11.04
N ASP A 219 -10.54 -15.18 -11.13
CA ASP A 219 -9.69 -15.85 -10.13
C ASP A 219 -8.22 -15.48 -10.29
N ILE A 220 -7.53 -15.29 -9.16
CA ILE A 220 -6.07 -15.31 -9.14
C ILE A 220 -5.59 -16.76 -9.13
N TRP A 221 -4.38 -16.99 -9.63
CA TRP A 221 -3.82 -18.31 -9.80
C TRP A 221 -2.50 -18.44 -9.03
N ALA A 222 -2.29 -19.61 -8.44
CA ALA A 222 -1.11 -19.93 -7.66
C ALA A 222 -0.59 -21.34 -7.99
N TYR A 223 0.70 -21.54 -7.72
CA TYR A 223 1.34 -22.84 -7.76
C TYR A 223 1.29 -23.46 -6.36
N ASP A 224 1.06 -24.77 -6.30
CA ASP A 224 1.10 -25.54 -5.07
C ASP A 224 2.56 -25.88 -4.74
N GLY A 225 3.08 -25.29 -3.67
CA GLY A 225 4.51 -25.34 -3.33
C GLY A 225 5.23 -23.99 -3.49
N VAL A 226 6.52 -24.02 -3.19
CA VAL A 226 7.40 -22.84 -3.19
C VAL A 226 8.69 -23.16 -3.94
N PRO A 227 9.37 -22.16 -4.55
CA PRO A 227 10.70 -22.35 -5.12
C PRO A 227 11.65 -22.96 -4.09
N GLN A 228 12.41 -23.98 -4.49
CA GLN A 228 13.40 -24.58 -3.61
C GLN A 228 14.39 -23.50 -3.17
N ASN A 229 14.78 -23.50 -1.89
CA ASN A 229 15.62 -22.46 -1.30
C ASN A 229 15.00 -21.06 -1.18
N GLN A 230 13.71 -20.87 -1.52
CA GLN A 230 12.99 -19.64 -1.15
C GLN A 230 13.19 -19.35 0.35
N PRO A 231 13.64 -18.14 0.75
CA PRO A 231 13.83 -17.84 2.16
C PRO A 231 12.51 -17.85 2.93
N ASP A 232 12.55 -18.41 4.14
CA ASP A 232 11.46 -18.33 5.11
C ASP A 232 11.45 -16.96 5.79
N ALA A 233 10.29 -16.59 6.36
CA ALA A 233 10.14 -15.33 7.08
C ALA A 233 11.01 -15.32 8.35
N ALA A 234 12.11 -14.57 8.31
CA ALA A 234 13.01 -14.40 9.46
C ALA A 234 12.41 -13.50 10.56
N ILE A 235 11.53 -12.58 10.18
CA ILE A 235 10.80 -11.67 11.06
C ILE A 235 9.31 -11.80 10.73
N GLY A 236 8.47 -11.87 11.76
CA GLY A 236 7.04 -12.15 11.60
C GLY A 236 6.76 -13.62 11.31
N SER A 237 5.50 -13.94 11.05
CA SER A 237 5.07 -15.31 10.73
C SER A 237 3.74 -15.29 9.96
N HIS A 238 3.72 -15.98 8.82
CA HIS A 238 2.49 -16.23 8.05
C HIS A 238 1.51 -17.08 8.87
N THR A 239 2.00 -18.14 9.52
CA THR A 239 1.16 -19.09 10.27
C THR A 239 0.50 -18.44 11.47
N VAL A 240 1.19 -17.53 12.17
CA VAL A 240 0.60 -16.75 13.28
C VAL A 240 -0.55 -15.87 12.80
N LEU A 241 -0.43 -15.30 11.60
CA LEU A 241 -1.49 -14.48 10.99
C LEU A 241 -2.58 -15.34 10.33
N GLY A 242 -2.41 -16.65 10.20
CA GLY A 242 -3.31 -17.52 9.45
C GLY A 242 -3.21 -17.36 7.93
N LEU A 243 -2.08 -16.85 7.44
CA LEU A 243 -1.75 -16.76 6.03
C LEU A 243 -1.04 -18.03 5.55
N ARG A 244 -1.31 -18.45 4.32
CA ARG A 244 -0.59 -19.54 3.67
C ARG A 244 0.85 -19.14 3.33
N ASN A 245 1.78 -20.08 3.52
CA ASN A 245 3.19 -19.96 3.15
C ASN A 245 3.67 -21.12 2.26
N ASP A 246 2.74 -21.96 1.82
CA ASP A 246 2.96 -23.19 1.07
C ASP A 246 2.60 -23.05 -0.42
N ILE A 247 2.36 -21.82 -0.88
CA ILE A 247 1.98 -21.50 -2.26
C ILE A 247 2.89 -20.44 -2.86
N CYS A 248 2.96 -20.40 -4.18
CA CYS A 248 3.72 -19.41 -4.92
C CYS A 248 2.82 -18.69 -5.93
N PHE A 249 2.87 -17.36 -5.93
CA PHE A 249 2.25 -16.55 -6.98
C PHE A 249 3.34 -16.07 -7.94
N ASP A 250 3.15 -16.32 -9.23
CA ASP A 250 3.91 -15.61 -10.26
C ASP A 250 3.16 -14.35 -10.70
N ARG A 251 3.82 -13.50 -11.49
CA ARG A 251 3.24 -12.24 -11.95
C ARG A 251 1.98 -12.44 -12.79
N PHE A 252 1.91 -13.49 -13.62
CA PHE A 252 0.74 -13.74 -14.46
C PHE A 252 -0.40 -14.34 -13.65
N GLY A 253 -0.14 -15.29 -12.75
CA GLY A 253 -1.17 -15.80 -11.84
C GLY A 253 -1.72 -14.73 -10.90
N ARG A 254 -0.87 -13.80 -10.46
CA ARG A 254 -1.27 -12.67 -9.58
C ARG A 254 -2.01 -11.56 -10.32
N TYR A 255 -1.48 -11.07 -11.44
CA TYR A 255 -1.95 -9.85 -12.10
C TYR A 255 -2.45 -10.03 -13.54
N GLY A 256 -2.23 -11.20 -14.14
CA GLY A 256 -2.81 -11.57 -15.44
C GLY A 256 -4.33 -11.41 -15.49
N PRO A 257 -5.08 -11.84 -14.45
CA PRO A 257 -6.52 -11.61 -14.38
C PRO A 257 -6.93 -10.14 -14.52
N TYR A 258 -6.07 -9.20 -14.12
CA TYR A 258 -6.38 -7.77 -14.01
C TYR A 258 -5.81 -6.90 -15.14
N GLY A 259 -5.21 -7.52 -16.18
CA GLY A 259 -4.73 -6.80 -17.35
C GLY A 259 -3.22 -6.88 -17.62
N LEU A 260 -2.46 -7.66 -16.84
CA LEU A 260 -1.07 -7.97 -17.18
C LEU A 260 -1.03 -8.99 -18.33
N GLY A 261 -0.06 -8.89 -19.25
CA GLY A 261 0.23 -9.92 -20.25
C GLY A 261 -0.49 -9.78 -21.59
N TYR A 262 -1.33 -8.77 -21.79
CA TYR A 262 -2.04 -8.55 -23.06
C TYR A 262 -2.24 -7.06 -23.39
N ASP A 263 -2.54 -6.78 -24.66
CA ASP A 263 -2.54 -5.44 -25.25
C ASP A 263 -3.69 -4.57 -24.70
N ILE A 264 -3.46 -3.26 -24.65
CA ILE A 264 -4.49 -2.29 -24.23
C ILE A 264 -5.73 -2.30 -25.14
N ARG A 265 -5.60 -2.68 -26.42
CA ARG A 265 -6.71 -2.85 -27.37
C ARG A 265 -7.56 -4.08 -27.06
N GLU A 266 -6.96 -5.08 -26.44
CA GLU A 266 -7.66 -6.23 -25.85
C GLU A 266 -8.16 -5.91 -24.42
N GLY A 267 -7.87 -4.69 -23.93
CA GLY A 267 -8.27 -4.15 -22.64
C GLY A 267 -7.34 -4.48 -21.47
N GLY A 268 -6.13 -4.96 -21.78
CA GLY A 268 -5.05 -5.12 -20.83
C GLY A 268 -4.27 -3.83 -20.61
N THR A 269 -3.00 -3.95 -20.23
CA THR A 269 -2.10 -2.83 -19.92
C THR A 269 -0.88 -2.74 -20.84
N SER A 270 -0.75 -3.71 -21.75
CA SER A 270 0.44 -3.94 -22.58
C SER A 270 1.72 -4.28 -21.79
N GLN A 271 1.66 -4.39 -20.46
CA GLN A 271 2.80 -4.74 -19.63
C GLN A 271 3.00 -6.27 -19.58
N GLY A 272 4.26 -6.70 -19.49
CA GLY A 272 4.62 -8.11 -19.32
C GLY A 272 4.63 -8.97 -20.59
N GLN A 273 4.29 -8.40 -21.75
CA GLN A 273 4.31 -9.12 -23.04
C GLN A 273 5.73 -9.47 -23.51
N ASP A 274 6.72 -8.68 -23.12
CA ASP A 274 8.14 -8.79 -23.45
C ASP A 274 8.94 -9.64 -22.44
N THR A 275 8.25 -10.42 -21.60
CA THR A 275 8.85 -11.22 -20.53
C THR A 275 8.60 -12.72 -20.71
N GLU A 276 9.35 -13.58 -20.03
CA GLU A 276 9.19 -15.05 -20.13
C GLU A 276 7.84 -15.53 -19.61
N GLN A 277 7.00 -16.11 -20.47
CA GLN A 277 5.61 -16.40 -20.12
C GLN A 277 5.39 -17.81 -19.54
N GLU A 278 6.28 -18.77 -19.82
CA GLU A 278 6.31 -20.11 -19.19
C GLU A 278 4.92 -20.80 -19.07
N GLY A 279 4.05 -20.64 -20.08
CA GLY A 279 2.71 -21.24 -20.11
C GLY A 279 1.59 -20.43 -19.43
N SER A 280 1.82 -19.13 -19.16
CA SER A 280 0.86 -18.23 -18.49
C SER A 280 -0.50 -18.11 -19.17
N GLU A 281 -0.63 -18.51 -20.44
CA GLU A 281 -1.91 -18.51 -21.18
C GLU A 281 -3.04 -19.25 -20.46
N ILE A 282 -2.71 -20.22 -19.60
CA ILE A 282 -3.71 -20.93 -18.79
C ILE A 282 -4.51 -20.00 -17.87
N VAL A 283 -3.91 -18.89 -17.41
CA VAL A 283 -4.56 -17.90 -16.53
C VAL A 283 -5.80 -17.30 -17.19
N TRP A 284 -5.79 -17.13 -18.51
CA TRP A 284 -6.90 -16.58 -19.28
C TRP A 284 -7.78 -17.65 -19.92
N SER A 285 -7.49 -18.94 -19.72
CA SER A 285 -8.21 -20.04 -20.39
C SER A 285 -9.70 -20.12 -20.04
N LYS A 286 -10.07 -19.73 -18.82
CA LYS A 286 -11.46 -19.79 -18.32
C LYS A 286 -12.23 -18.48 -18.52
N THR A 287 -11.69 -17.37 -18.00
CA THR A 287 -12.35 -16.06 -18.03
C THR A 287 -12.07 -15.25 -19.30
N GLY A 288 -11.08 -15.66 -20.09
CA GLY A 288 -10.58 -14.85 -21.20
C GLY A 288 -9.82 -13.61 -20.74
N LYS A 289 -9.42 -12.81 -21.73
CA LYS A 289 -8.87 -11.46 -21.52
C LYS A 289 -10.03 -10.49 -21.31
N ILE A 290 -10.08 -9.82 -20.15
CA ILE A 290 -11.16 -8.92 -19.78
C ILE A 290 -10.86 -7.52 -20.30
N ASN A 291 -11.86 -6.88 -20.91
CA ASN A 291 -11.70 -5.51 -21.38
C ASN A 291 -12.08 -4.48 -20.29
N TYR A 292 -11.07 -3.92 -19.64
CA TYR A 292 -11.26 -2.94 -18.55
C TYR A 292 -11.52 -1.49 -19.01
N SER A 293 -11.40 -1.19 -20.31
CA SER A 293 -11.47 0.19 -20.82
C SER A 293 -12.80 0.92 -20.58
N ARG A 294 -13.87 0.17 -20.28
CA ARG A 294 -15.23 0.69 -20.06
C ARG A 294 -15.78 0.37 -18.68
N VAL A 295 -14.93 -0.10 -17.77
CA VAL A 295 -15.36 -0.48 -16.42
C VAL A 295 -15.42 0.78 -15.56
N ASP A 296 -16.56 0.99 -14.89
CA ASP A 296 -16.69 1.91 -13.78
C ASP A 296 -16.66 1.10 -12.48
N TRP A 297 -15.55 1.16 -11.76
CA TRP A 297 -15.37 0.34 -10.57
C TRP A 297 -16.26 0.76 -9.41
N GLY A 298 -16.58 2.05 -9.25
CA GLY A 298 -17.50 2.48 -8.21
C GLY A 298 -18.91 1.96 -8.45
N SER A 299 -19.40 2.05 -9.70
CA SER A 299 -20.69 1.48 -10.07
C SER A 299 -20.72 -0.04 -9.88
N ALA A 300 -19.64 -0.76 -10.22
CA ALA A 300 -19.53 -2.19 -9.98
C ALA A 300 -19.61 -2.55 -8.48
N GLN A 301 -18.93 -1.81 -7.61
CA GLN A 301 -19.01 -2.00 -6.16
C GLN A 301 -20.44 -1.73 -5.64
N ASP A 302 -21.06 -0.63 -6.08
CA ASP A 302 -22.40 -0.24 -5.63
C ASP A 302 -23.46 -1.27 -6.01
N ARG A 303 -23.44 -1.75 -7.26
CA ARG A 303 -24.33 -2.85 -7.71
C ARG A 303 -24.10 -4.13 -6.92
N CYS A 304 -22.85 -4.46 -6.61
CA CYS A 304 -22.52 -5.63 -5.82
C CYS A 304 -23.08 -5.55 -4.40
N VAL A 305 -22.93 -4.39 -3.75
CA VAL A 305 -23.48 -4.12 -2.42
C VAL A 305 -25.00 -4.14 -2.44
N GLU A 306 -25.65 -3.50 -3.42
CA GLU A 306 -27.11 -3.50 -3.54
C GLU A 306 -27.67 -4.92 -3.68
N ARG A 307 -27.06 -5.74 -4.53
CA ARG A 307 -27.42 -7.14 -4.74
C ARG A 307 -27.32 -7.98 -3.45
N ASN A 308 -26.38 -7.63 -2.59
CA ASN A 308 -26.04 -8.30 -1.34
C ASN A 308 -26.50 -7.57 -0.07
N ILE A 309 -27.34 -6.54 -0.19
CA ILE A 309 -27.65 -5.60 0.91
C ILE A 309 -28.24 -6.26 2.16
N ALA A 310 -28.95 -7.37 1.98
CA ALA A 310 -29.55 -8.15 3.07
C ALA A 310 -28.53 -8.72 4.05
N ARG A 311 -27.26 -8.86 3.63
CA ARG A 311 -26.15 -9.37 4.44
C ARG A 311 -25.66 -8.36 5.48
N PHE A 312 -25.91 -7.06 5.27
CA PHE A 312 -25.25 -6.00 6.03
C PHE A 312 -26.14 -5.37 7.09
N ARG A 313 -25.54 -5.00 8.22
CA ARG A 313 -26.22 -4.22 9.27
C ARG A 313 -26.59 -2.84 8.72
N ASN A 314 -27.85 -2.45 8.89
CA ASN A 314 -28.29 -1.10 8.59
C ASN A 314 -28.12 -0.24 9.84
N SER A 315 -27.13 0.66 9.82
CA SER A 315 -26.72 1.50 10.95
C SER A 315 -27.83 2.40 11.52
N THR A 316 -28.97 2.55 10.83
CA THR A 316 -30.12 3.34 11.33
C THR A 316 -31.34 2.53 11.76
N LYS A 317 -31.49 1.28 11.30
CA LYS A 317 -32.69 0.47 11.57
C LYS A 317 -32.46 -0.66 12.57
N ASP A 318 -31.26 -1.25 12.57
CA ASP A 318 -30.98 -2.44 13.39
C ASP A 318 -30.68 -2.10 14.86
N ALA A 319 -30.35 -0.84 15.19
CA ALA A 319 -30.19 -0.39 16.57
C ALA A 319 -31.51 -0.33 17.36
N ALA A 320 -32.66 -0.23 16.67
CA ALA A 320 -33.98 -0.17 17.29
C ALA A 320 -34.64 -1.55 17.47
N THR A 321 -34.18 -2.57 16.75
CA THR A 321 -34.78 -3.92 16.72
C THR A 321 -33.97 -4.98 17.47
N ALA A 322 -32.82 -4.61 18.04
CA ALA A 322 -31.90 -5.52 18.74
C ALA A 322 -32.48 -6.20 20.01
N TYR A 323 -33.70 -5.85 20.44
CA TYR A 323 -34.33 -6.42 21.63
C TYR A 323 -35.31 -7.59 21.36
N ASP A 324 -35.65 -7.94 20.10
CA ASP A 324 -36.82 -8.82 19.87
C ASP A 324 -36.63 -10.03 18.93
N THR A 325 -35.43 -10.31 18.41
CA THR A 325 -35.21 -11.50 17.55
C THR A 325 -33.93 -12.25 17.88
N ALA A 326 -33.87 -12.87 19.06
CA ALA A 326 -32.75 -13.71 19.50
C ALA A 326 -32.78 -15.15 18.96
N TYR A 327 -33.73 -15.50 18.08
CA TYR A 327 -33.82 -16.85 17.52
C TYR A 327 -34.12 -16.80 16.02
N SER A 328 -33.14 -17.25 15.22
CA SER A 328 -33.29 -17.78 13.85
C SER A 328 -32.96 -16.89 12.64
N GLN A 329 -32.22 -15.77 12.77
CA GLN A 329 -31.67 -15.06 11.61
C GLN A 329 -30.15 -15.22 11.53
N PRO A 330 -29.56 -15.41 10.33
CA PRO A 330 -28.11 -15.40 10.14
C PRO A 330 -27.49 -14.09 10.62
N GLU A 331 -26.22 -14.13 11.01
CA GLU A 331 -25.52 -12.92 11.47
C GLU A 331 -25.35 -11.95 10.30
N LYS A 332 -25.82 -10.71 10.50
CA LYS A 332 -25.52 -9.60 9.59
C LYS A 332 -24.09 -9.14 9.79
N SER A 333 -23.36 -9.05 8.69
CA SER A 333 -21.98 -8.57 8.64
C SER A 333 -21.90 -7.05 8.68
N ASP A 334 -20.77 -6.58 9.15
CA ASP A 334 -20.38 -5.18 9.05
C ASP A 334 -19.72 -4.90 7.70
N ARG A 335 -19.81 -3.65 7.21
CA ARG A 335 -19.06 -3.22 6.02
C ARG A 335 -17.77 -2.51 6.40
N ILE A 336 -16.76 -2.68 5.56
CA ILE A 336 -15.40 -2.16 5.78
C ILE A 336 -15.01 -1.27 4.60
N ALA A 337 -14.48 -0.08 4.87
CA ALA A 337 -13.89 0.77 3.84
C ALA A 337 -12.37 0.55 3.78
N VAL A 338 -11.82 0.43 2.56
CA VAL A 338 -10.39 0.55 2.31
C VAL A 338 -10.15 1.88 1.63
N VAL A 339 -9.64 2.84 2.39
CA VAL A 339 -9.44 4.22 1.97
C VAL A 339 -8.00 4.40 1.53
N VAL A 340 -7.79 4.49 0.22
CA VAL A 340 -6.49 4.72 -0.39
C VAL A 340 -6.27 6.23 -0.47
N ARG A 341 -5.22 6.72 0.20
CA ARG A 341 -4.85 8.14 0.13
C ARG A 341 -4.16 8.42 -1.19
N THR A 342 -4.63 9.40 -1.95
CA THR A 342 -4.02 9.84 -3.22
C THR A 342 -3.93 11.36 -3.28
N TYR A 343 -3.32 11.91 -4.33
CA TYR A 343 -3.18 13.35 -4.51
C TYR A 343 -3.21 13.74 -5.99
N VAL A 344 -3.59 14.99 -6.25
CA VAL A 344 -3.51 15.60 -7.60
C VAL A 344 -2.06 15.57 -8.10
N GLY A 345 -1.88 15.00 -9.29
CA GLY A 345 -0.57 14.71 -9.90
C GLY A 345 0.05 13.36 -9.53
N PHE A 346 -0.68 12.45 -8.88
CA PHE A 346 -0.21 11.07 -8.68
C PHE A 346 -0.01 10.36 -10.03
N GLU A 347 1.11 9.66 -10.19
CA GLU A 347 1.45 8.96 -11.43
C GLU A 347 0.75 7.59 -11.51
N TRP A 348 -0.33 7.54 -12.30
CA TRP A 348 -1.06 6.30 -12.58
C TRP A 348 -0.32 5.41 -13.57
N THR A 349 0.72 4.74 -13.09
CA THR A 349 1.39 3.69 -13.87
C THR A 349 0.45 2.52 -14.14
N GLN A 350 0.73 1.75 -15.19
CA GLN A 350 -0.03 0.52 -15.48
C GLN A 350 0.01 -0.48 -14.31
N HIS A 351 1.10 -0.52 -13.56
CA HIS A 351 1.22 -1.34 -12.35
C HIS A 351 0.32 -0.85 -11.20
N ALA A 352 0.16 0.47 -11.05
CA ALA A 352 -0.80 1.01 -10.08
C ALA A 352 -2.24 0.65 -10.47
N ILE A 353 -2.57 0.76 -11.76
CA ILE A 353 -3.90 0.42 -12.29
C ILE A 353 -4.26 -1.05 -12.01
N ILE A 354 -3.42 -2.01 -12.42
CA ILE A 354 -3.70 -3.44 -12.18
C ILE A 354 -3.76 -3.78 -10.69
N ASN A 355 -2.99 -3.08 -9.85
CA ASN A 355 -3.03 -3.27 -8.41
C ASN A 355 -4.38 -2.85 -7.80
N PHE A 356 -4.94 -1.71 -8.22
CA PHE A 356 -6.24 -1.28 -7.72
C PHE A 356 -7.40 -2.10 -8.31
N ARG A 357 -7.32 -2.51 -9.58
CA ARG A 357 -8.26 -3.49 -10.15
C ARG A 357 -8.27 -4.79 -9.34
N ALA A 358 -7.10 -5.28 -8.95
CA ALA A 358 -6.95 -6.44 -8.08
C ALA A 358 -7.62 -6.22 -6.72
N MET A 359 -7.29 -5.13 -6.03
CA MET A 359 -7.89 -4.78 -4.73
C MET A 359 -9.43 -4.74 -4.81
N ILE A 360 -10.00 -4.03 -5.78
CA ILE A 360 -11.47 -3.87 -5.91
C ILE A 360 -12.15 -5.21 -6.19
N SER A 361 -11.58 -5.99 -7.12
CA SER A 361 -12.11 -7.30 -7.51
C SER A 361 -12.09 -8.28 -6.33
N GLU A 362 -10.96 -8.38 -5.64
CA GLU A 362 -10.75 -9.36 -4.56
C GLU A 362 -11.49 -8.96 -3.29
N LEU A 363 -11.45 -7.68 -2.92
CA LEU A 363 -12.04 -7.20 -1.66
C LEU A 363 -13.53 -6.92 -1.79
N SER A 364 -13.98 -6.27 -2.85
CA SER A 364 -15.37 -5.82 -2.96
C SER A 364 -16.23 -6.81 -3.72
N LEU A 365 -15.91 -7.07 -4.99
CA LEU A 365 -16.81 -7.85 -5.84
C LEU A 365 -16.87 -9.32 -5.43
N LYS A 366 -15.73 -9.96 -5.19
CA LYS A 366 -15.68 -11.38 -4.79
C LYS A 366 -16.24 -11.68 -3.41
N SER A 367 -16.15 -10.73 -2.49
CA SER A 367 -16.72 -10.89 -1.15
C SER A 367 -18.23 -10.59 -1.10
N GLY A 368 -18.84 -10.18 -2.22
CA GLY A 368 -20.23 -9.71 -2.24
C GLY A 368 -20.43 -8.39 -1.49
N GLY A 369 -19.46 -7.48 -1.54
CA GLY A 369 -19.56 -6.12 -1.01
C GLY A 369 -19.15 -5.93 0.45
N GLU A 370 -18.44 -6.90 1.07
CA GLU A 370 -17.97 -6.78 2.46
C GLU A 370 -17.02 -5.60 2.64
N TYR A 371 -16.16 -5.39 1.65
CA TYR A 371 -15.26 -4.25 1.55
C TYR A 371 -15.71 -3.33 0.41
N SER A 372 -15.35 -2.05 0.53
CA SER A 372 -15.37 -1.12 -0.60
C SER A 372 -14.12 -0.26 -0.60
N LEU A 373 -13.47 -0.18 -1.76
CA LEU A 373 -12.32 0.69 -1.97
C LEU A 373 -12.81 2.12 -2.21
N HIS A 374 -12.09 3.11 -1.68
CA HIS A 374 -12.29 4.55 -1.94
C HIS A 374 -10.95 5.23 -2.14
N PHE A 375 -10.88 6.20 -3.05
CA PHE A 375 -9.71 7.08 -3.19
C PHE A 375 -9.98 8.41 -2.49
N LEU A 376 -9.19 8.70 -1.46
CA LEU A 376 -9.25 9.99 -0.76
C LEU A 376 -8.24 10.95 -1.40
N LEU A 377 -8.71 11.71 -2.39
CA LEU A 377 -7.90 12.51 -3.32
C LEU A 377 -7.62 13.91 -2.77
N HIS A 378 -6.36 14.16 -2.40
CA HIS A 378 -5.92 15.48 -1.95
C HIS A 378 -5.77 16.46 -3.12
N VAL A 379 -6.59 17.52 -3.09
CA VAL A 379 -6.50 18.69 -3.98
C VAL A 379 -5.62 19.74 -3.33
N LYS A 380 -4.43 19.96 -3.93
CA LYS A 380 -3.42 20.89 -3.42
C LYS A 380 -3.80 22.37 -3.63
N ASP A 381 -4.68 22.64 -4.58
CA ASP A 381 -5.22 23.98 -4.82
C ASP A 381 -6.32 24.30 -3.80
N ASN A 382 -6.00 25.11 -2.81
CA ASN A 382 -6.91 25.50 -1.73
C ASN A 382 -8.00 26.50 -2.16
N GLU A 383 -7.91 27.08 -3.36
CA GLU A 383 -8.91 28.01 -3.89
C GLU A 383 -9.92 27.31 -4.82
N ALA A 384 -9.69 26.03 -5.14
CA ALA A 384 -10.61 25.26 -5.98
C ALA A 384 -11.94 25.00 -5.23
N PRO A 385 -13.11 25.39 -5.79
CA PRO A 385 -14.40 25.28 -5.11
C PRO A 385 -14.99 23.85 -5.14
N ILE A 386 -14.21 22.86 -4.67
CA ILE A 386 -14.53 21.43 -4.76
C ILE A 386 -15.77 21.00 -3.97
N TRP A 387 -16.21 21.81 -2.99
CA TRP A 387 -17.43 21.57 -2.21
C TRP A 387 -18.71 22.17 -2.82
N SER A 388 -18.58 23.11 -3.77
CA SER A 388 -19.71 23.88 -4.30
C SER A 388 -19.89 23.77 -5.82
N ASP A 389 -18.87 23.37 -6.56
CA ASP A 389 -18.92 23.28 -8.02
C ASP A 389 -18.56 21.87 -8.53
N PRO A 390 -19.56 21.04 -8.87
CA PRO A 390 -19.34 19.72 -9.42
C PRO A 390 -18.54 19.71 -10.74
N SER A 391 -18.59 20.79 -11.52
CA SER A 391 -17.84 20.87 -12.78
C SER A 391 -16.33 20.98 -12.55
N VAL A 392 -15.94 21.65 -11.46
CA VAL A 392 -14.53 21.72 -11.02
C VAL A 392 -14.06 20.35 -10.53
N VAL A 393 -14.89 19.64 -9.76
CA VAL A 393 -14.59 18.27 -9.31
C VAL A 393 -14.37 17.35 -10.50
N GLN A 394 -15.30 17.34 -11.46
CA GLN A 394 -15.18 16.49 -12.65
C GLN A 394 -13.91 16.81 -13.45
N LYS A 395 -13.60 18.09 -13.65
CA LYS A 395 -12.38 18.50 -14.33
C LYS A 395 -11.12 18.00 -13.60
N ILE A 396 -11.07 18.10 -12.27
CA ILE A 396 -9.94 17.60 -11.48
C ILE A 396 -9.78 16.09 -11.68
N LEU A 397 -10.88 15.33 -11.69
CA LEU A 397 -10.85 13.89 -11.94
C LEU A 397 -10.39 13.56 -13.35
N ASP A 398 -10.93 14.23 -14.37
CA ASP A 398 -10.54 14.05 -15.78
C ASP A 398 -9.03 14.30 -15.99
N ASP A 399 -8.48 15.33 -15.33
CA ASP A 399 -7.08 15.72 -15.45
C ASP A 399 -6.12 14.81 -14.66
N ASN A 400 -6.59 14.10 -13.62
CA ASN A 400 -5.69 13.46 -12.63
C ASN A 400 -5.97 11.99 -12.29
N VAL A 401 -7.11 11.42 -12.70
CA VAL A 401 -7.52 10.06 -12.32
C VAL A 401 -7.98 9.30 -13.56
N PRO A 402 -7.59 8.02 -13.74
CA PRO A 402 -8.14 7.17 -14.78
C PRO A 402 -9.66 7.08 -14.69
N THR A 403 -10.34 7.13 -15.83
CA THR A 403 -11.81 7.16 -15.92
C THR A 403 -12.48 6.01 -15.17
N GLU A 404 -11.84 4.84 -15.13
CA GLU A 404 -12.37 3.66 -14.42
C GLU A 404 -12.50 3.84 -12.89
N PHE A 405 -11.82 4.84 -12.32
CA PHE A 405 -11.76 5.09 -10.87
C PHE A 405 -12.42 6.39 -10.41
N HIS A 406 -13.03 7.17 -11.32
CA HIS A 406 -13.60 8.48 -11.00
C HIS A 406 -14.65 8.42 -9.89
N SER A 407 -15.57 7.45 -9.98
CA SER A 407 -16.67 7.22 -9.04
C SER A 407 -16.21 6.78 -7.64
N LEU A 408 -14.96 6.34 -7.49
CA LEU A 408 -14.37 5.95 -6.21
C LEU A 408 -13.72 7.13 -5.46
N CYS A 409 -13.63 8.30 -6.09
CA CYS A 409 -12.88 9.42 -5.54
C CYS A 409 -13.72 10.31 -4.63
N THR A 410 -13.25 10.52 -3.41
CA THR A 410 -13.68 11.61 -2.52
C THR A 410 -12.56 12.65 -2.43
N LEU A 411 -12.85 13.89 -2.85
CA LEU A 411 -11.87 14.97 -2.86
C LEU A 411 -11.82 15.67 -1.49
N TRP A 412 -10.65 16.19 -1.14
CA TRP A 412 -10.47 17.04 0.02
C TRP A 412 -9.33 18.04 -0.18
N SER A 413 -9.31 19.13 0.59
CA SER A 413 -8.26 20.16 0.60
C SER A 413 -7.84 20.55 2.02
N GLU A 414 -6.65 21.13 2.17
CA GLU A 414 -6.21 21.67 3.46
C GLU A 414 -7.10 22.83 3.93
N ALA A 415 -7.64 23.62 3.00
CA ALA A 415 -8.61 24.68 3.30
C ALA A 415 -9.87 24.13 4.00
N GLU A 416 -10.41 23.01 3.53
CA GLU A 416 -11.54 22.34 4.19
C GLU A 416 -11.16 21.79 5.56
N MET A 417 -9.96 21.20 5.70
CA MET A 417 -9.52 20.65 6.98
C MET A 417 -9.38 21.72 8.06
N LYS A 418 -8.99 22.95 7.70
CA LYS A 418 -8.98 24.11 8.60
C LYS A 418 -10.37 24.49 9.12
N LEU A 419 -11.42 24.25 8.32
CA LEU A 419 -12.81 24.49 8.71
C LEU A 419 -13.34 23.37 9.60
N TYR A 420 -13.01 22.11 9.29
CA TYR A 420 -13.45 20.96 10.08
C TYR A 420 -12.73 20.83 11.43
N SER A 421 -11.44 21.18 11.48
CA SER A 421 -10.60 21.07 12.68
C SER A 421 -10.02 22.43 13.09
N PRO A 422 -10.86 23.41 13.48
CA PRO A 422 -10.36 24.72 13.86
C PRO A 422 -9.59 24.64 15.19
N GLY A 423 -8.51 25.40 15.32
CA GLY A 423 -7.74 25.43 16.55
C GLY A 423 -6.52 26.33 16.47
N HIS A 424 -6.06 26.78 17.63
CA HIS A 424 -4.73 27.41 17.76
C HIS A 424 -3.70 26.30 17.92
N PHE A 425 -3.26 25.76 16.80
CA PHE A 425 -2.16 24.81 16.79
C PHE A 425 -0.84 25.57 16.93
N ALA A 426 0.11 24.98 17.66
CA ALA A 426 1.45 25.54 17.75
C ALA A 426 2.08 25.63 16.35
N ASP A 427 2.97 26.62 16.17
CA ASP A 427 3.71 26.81 14.93
C ASP A 427 4.32 25.49 14.44
N ALA A 428 4.42 25.35 13.12
CA ALA A 428 5.03 24.18 12.53
C ALA A 428 6.44 23.97 13.11
N LEU A 429 6.63 22.86 13.83
CA LEU A 429 7.96 22.37 14.15
C LEU A 429 8.73 22.26 12.84
N GLU A 430 10.02 22.62 12.83
CA GLU A 430 10.89 22.43 11.67
C GLU A 430 10.79 20.96 11.22
N THR A 431 10.06 20.75 10.13
CA THR A 431 9.83 19.45 9.52
C THR A 431 10.22 19.57 8.06
N PRO A 432 10.57 18.46 7.38
CA PRO A 432 11.01 18.50 6.00
C PRO A 432 10.02 19.19 5.03
N SER A 433 8.73 19.24 5.36
CA SER A 433 7.71 19.90 4.55
C SER A 433 7.55 21.40 4.84
N ASN A 434 7.99 21.88 6.01
CA ASN A 434 7.69 23.21 6.55
C ASN A 434 6.18 23.59 6.43
N GLY A 435 5.31 22.57 6.42
CA GLY A 435 3.90 22.69 6.08
C GLY A 435 3.00 22.93 7.28
N ASP A 436 1.80 23.43 7.00
CA ASP A 436 0.76 23.64 8.02
C ASP A 436 0.34 22.32 8.67
N ILE A 437 -0.22 22.39 9.88
CA ILE A 437 -0.66 21.17 10.60
C ILE A 437 -1.74 20.40 9.85
N HIS A 438 -2.59 21.07 9.07
CA HIS A 438 -3.66 20.43 8.29
C HIS A 438 -3.15 19.70 7.03
N GLY A 439 -1.87 19.87 6.69
CA GLY A 439 -1.27 19.21 5.55
C GLY A 439 -1.07 17.71 5.76
N VAL A 440 -1.00 16.99 4.64
CA VAL A 440 -0.90 15.52 4.59
C VAL A 440 0.28 14.96 5.39
N TYR A 441 1.40 15.68 5.47
CA TYR A 441 2.58 15.25 6.23
C TYR A 441 2.36 15.19 7.75
N ARG A 442 1.42 15.99 8.28
CA ARG A 442 1.21 16.11 9.74
C ARG A 442 -0.12 15.53 10.19
N SER A 443 -1.18 15.72 9.40
CA SER A 443 -2.54 15.34 9.82
C SER A 443 -3.32 14.61 8.73
N ALA A 444 -2.70 13.66 8.03
CA ALA A 444 -3.40 12.81 7.07
C ALA A 444 -4.59 12.01 7.65
N GLN A 445 -4.72 11.93 8.98
CA GLN A 445 -5.89 11.32 9.64
C GLN A 445 -7.12 12.23 9.66
N MET A 446 -6.97 13.57 9.58
CA MET A 446 -8.10 14.50 9.56
C MET A 446 -9.07 14.23 8.41
N PRO A 447 -8.63 14.17 7.12
CA PRO A 447 -9.55 13.90 6.03
C PRO A 447 -10.14 12.49 6.10
N LEU A 448 -9.43 11.51 6.66
CA LEU A 448 -9.99 10.18 6.91
C LEU A 448 -11.11 10.21 7.95
N GLN A 449 -10.97 11.01 9.01
CA GLN A 449 -12.03 11.18 10.02
C GLN A 449 -13.26 11.85 9.41
N VAL A 450 -13.08 12.86 8.56
CA VAL A 450 -14.17 13.51 7.83
C VAL A 450 -14.86 12.51 6.90
N PHE A 451 -14.09 11.72 6.15
CA PHE A 451 -14.61 10.62 5.32
C PHE A 451 -15.45 9.64 6.16
N ALA A 452 -14.93 9.17 7.29
CA ALA A 452 -15.65 8.25 8.17
C ALA A 452 -16.97 8.84 8.72
N LEU A 453 -17.02 10.15 9.00
CA LEU A 453 -18.25 10.83 9.41
C LEU A 453 -19.28 10.91 8.27
N GLN A 454 -18.83 11.00 7.03
CA GLN A 454 -19.67 11.06 5.84
C GLN A 454 -20.18 9.68 5.40
N HIS A 455 -19.49 8.62 5.82
CA HIS A 455 -19.80 7.23 5.46
C HIS A 455 -20.13 6.35 6.68
N PRO A 456 -21.28 6.59 7.36
CA PRO A 456 -21.70 5.83 8.55
C PRO A 456 -22.14 4.38 8.24
N GLU A 457 -22.14 3.98 6.97
CA GLU A 457 -22.37 2.61 6.54
C GLU A 457 -21.18 1.67 6.82
N TYR A 458 -19.97 2.21 7.05
CA TYR A 458 -18.79 1.41 7.40
C TYR A 458 -18.54 1.42 8.91
N THR A 459 -18.22 0.26 9.47
CA THR A 459 -17.83 0.16 10.89
C THR A 459 -16.31 0.15 11.08
N HIS A 460 -15.56 -0.26 10.05
CA HIS A 460 -14.10 -0.32 10.08
C HIS A 460 -13.49 0.34 8.84
N PHE A 461 -12.29 0.89 9.01
CA PHE A 461 -11.57 1.63 7.98
C PHE A 461 -10.11 1.17 7.92
N TRP A 462 -9.66 0.74 6.74
CA TRP A 462 -8.24 0.60 6.44
C TRP A 462 -7.74 1.89 5.82
N ASN A 463 -6.77 2.56 6.46
CA ASN A 463 -6.06 3.69 5.88
C ASN A 463 -4.86 3.16 5.09
N TRP A 464 -4.99 3.10 3.77
CA TRP A 464 -4.05 2.40 2.89
C TRP A 464 -3.20 3.37 2.08
N GLU A 465 -1.90 3.09 1.98
CA GLU A 465 -0.98 3.88 1.18
C GLU A 465 -1.00 3.40 -0.28
N MET A 466 -1.12 4.33 -1.23
CA MET A 466 -1.24 4.03 -2.67
C MET A 466 -0.03 3.27 -3.25
N ASP A 467 1.13 3.36 -2.60
CA ASP A 467 2.38 2.71 -3.02
C ASP A 467 2.57 1.30 -2.42
N MET A 468 1.66 0.85 -1.56
CA MET A 468 1.72 -0.50 -1.01
C MET A 468 1.37 -1.54 -2.07
N ARG A 469 2.17 -2.62 -2.09
CA ARG A 469 1.99 -3.77 -2.97
C ARG A 469 2.02 -5.05 -2.14
N TYR A 470 1.17 -6.00 -2.52
CA TYR A 470 1.11 -7.30 -1.88
C TYR A 470 1.07 -8.42 -2.92
N ILE A 471 1.90 -9.44 -2.70
CA ILE A 471 1.93 -10.64 -3.54
C ILE A 471 1.13 -11.72 -2.81
N GLY A 472 -0.14 -11.81 -3.17
CA GLY A 472 -1.15 -12.70 -2.59
C GLY A 472 -2.54 -12.11 -2.77
N SER A 473 -3.56 -12.72 -2.17
CA SER A 473 -4.92 -12.17 -2.15
C SER A 473 -5.04 -11.03 -1.14
N TYR A 474 -5.50 -9.86 -1.59
CA TYR A 474 -5.83 -8.73 -0.72
C TYR A 474 -6.95 -9.08 0.27
N TYR A 475 -7.93 -9.89 -0.15
CA TYR A 475 -8.99 -10.35 0.75
C TYR A 475 -8.41 -11.20 1.87
N GLU A 476 -7.61 -12.20 1.52
CA GLU A 476 -6.97 -13.06 2.52
C GLU A 476 -6.11 -12.23 3.48
N LEU A 477 -5.31 -11.29 2.95
CA LEU A 477 -4.49 -10.41 3.78
C LEU A 477 -5.34 -9.64 4.81
N LEU A 478 -6.34 -8.88 4.35
CA LEU A 478 -7.10 -7.99 5.23
C LEU A 478 -8.02 -8.76 6.19
N ASP A 479 -8.63 -9.86 5.73
CA ASP A 479 -9.46 -10.71 6.58
C ASP A 479 -8.64 -11.38 7.68
N ARG A 480 -7.51 -12.02 7.32
CA ARG A 480 -6.64 -12.72 8.28
C ARG A 480 -6.00 -11.76 9.27
N LEU A 481 -5.53 -10.59 8.82
CA LEU A 481 -5.04 -9.53 9.71
C LEU A 481 -6.14 -9.06 10.67
N GLY A 482 -7.37 -8.87 10.18
CA GLY A 482 -8.52 -8.50 11.01
C GLY A 482 -8.88 -9.57 12.04
N ALA A 483 -8.93 -10.84 11.62
CA ALA A 483 -9.21 -11.98 12.49
C ALA A 483 -8.14 -12.13 13.59
N TRP A 484 -6.86 -12.05 13.21
CA TRP A 484 -5.76 -12.10 14.16
C TRP A 484 -5.80 -10.92 15.14
N ALA A 485 -6.06 -9.71 14.65
CA ALA A 485 -6.12 -8.50 15.47
C ALA A 485 -7.27 -8.56 16.50
N ARG A 486 -8.44 -9.11 16.14
CA ARG A 486 -9.57 -9.33 17.08
C ARG A 486 -9.21 -10.25 18.24
N GLY A 487 -8.30 -11.20 18.02
CA GLY A 487 -7.78 -12.09 19.07
C GLY A 487 -6.78 -11.44 20.02
N GLN A 488 -6.28 -10.23 19.71
CA GLN A 488 -5.23 -9.58 20.52
C GLN A 488 -5.82 -8.80 21.70
N SER A 489 -5.21 -8.95 22.88
CA SER A 489 -5.58 -8.15 24.05
C SER A 489 -5.25 -6.67 23.84
N ARG A 490 -6.17 -5.77 24.22
CA ARG A 490 -5.89 -4.32 24.21
C ARG A 490 -4.79 -3.95 25.21
N THR A 491 -4.71 -4.69 26.32
CA THR A 491 -3.66 -4.54 27.34
C THR A 491 -2.31 -4.92 26.75
N LEU A 492 -1.30 -4.09 27.01
CA LEU A 492 0.06 -4.24 26.49
C LEU A 492 0.21 -4.18 24.96
N LEU A 493 -0.81 -3.71 24.24
CA LEU A 493 -0.78 -3.66 22.77
C LEU A 493 0.37 -2.77 22.26
N TRP A 494 0.56 -1.59 22.87
CA TRP A 494 1.61 -0.65 22.48
C TRP A 494 3.01 -1.22 22.70
N GLU A 495 3.19 -1.91 23.83
CA GLU A 495 4.45 -2.54 24.22
C GLU A 495 4.81 -3.66 23.25
N ARG A 496 3.83 -4.48 22.84
CA ARG A 496 4.05 -5.50 21.80
C ARG A 496 4.33 -4.87 20.45
N SER A 497 3.60 -3.83 20.05
CA SER A 497 3.81 -3.12 18.78
C SER A 497 5.14 -2.34 18.71
N SER A 498 5.79 -2.10 19.84
CA SER A 498 7.11 -1.45 19.90
C SER A 498 8.29 -2.39 19.63
N LYS A 499 8.03 -3.68 19.37
CA LYS A 499 9.04 -4.74 19.26
C LYS A 499 8.82 -5.57 18.01
N TYR A 500 9.92 -6.06 17.44
CA TYR A 500 9.88 -7.03 16.35
C TYR A 500 9.68 -8.45 16.89
N TYR A 501 8.68 -9.15 16.36
CA TYR A 501 8.51 -10.57 16.63
C TYR A 501 9.39 -11.40 15.70
N ILE A 502 10.38 -12.06 16.30
CA ILE A 502 11.33 -12.96 15.64
C ILE A 502 11.10 -14.37 16.21
N PRO A 503 10.42 -15.29 15.49
CA PRO A 503 10.05 -16.60 16.04
C PRO A 503 11.24 -17.42 16.54
N ALA A 504 12.38 -17.37 15.83
CA ALA A 504 13.59 -18.10 16.22
C ALA A 504 14.18 -17.65 17.57
N VAL A 505 13.87 -16.43 18.02
CA VAL A 505 14.34 -15.88 19.30
C VAL A 505 13.27 -15.99 20.38
N HIS A 506 12.02 -15.66 20.04
CA HIS A 506 10.95 -15.51 21.02
C HIS A 506 10.09 -16.76 21.18
N GLY A 507 10.21 -17.75 20.28
CA GLY A 507 9.30 -18.89 20.23
C GLY A 507 7.96 -18.50 19.59
N SER A 508 6.87 -19.01 20.16
CA SER A 508 5.50 -18.70 19.77
C SER A 508 5.11 -17.23 20.05
N TRP A 509 4.00 -16.79 19.46
CA TRP A 509 3.47 -15.45 19.71
C TRP A 509 3.09 -15.21 21.19
N ASP A 510 2.57 -16.24 21.87
CA ASP A 510 2.19 -16.15 23.28
C ASP A 510 3.41 -16.04 24.21
N GLU A 511 4.49 -16.75 23.87
CA GLU A 511 5.78 -16.64 24.57
C GLU A 511 6.40 -15.25 24.36
N PHE A 512 6.32 -14.72 23.15
CA PHE A 512 6.68 -13.33 22.85
C PHE A 512 5.87 -12.35 23.70
N ALA A 513 4.54 -12.45 23.70
CA ALA A 513 3.67 -11.57 24.47
C ALA A 513 3.98 -11.62 25.98
N THR A 514 4.19 -12.82 26.53
CA THR A 514 4.58 -13.04 27.93
C THR A 514 5.94 -12.41 28.24
N THR A 515 6.89 -12.49 27.31
CA THR A 515 8.21 -11.89 27.46
C THR A 515 8.11 -10.36 27.51
N VAL A 516 7.31 -9.75 26.64
CA VAL A 516 7.06 -8.30 26.65
C VAL A 516 6.48 -7.84 27.99
N GLU A 517 5.51 -8.59 28.54
CA GLU A 517 4.95 -8.30 29.85
C GLU A 517 5.99 -8.37 30.98
N ARG A 518 6.82 -9.43 30.98
CA ARG A 518 7.89 -9.60 31.97
C ARG A 518 8.89 -8.45 31.93
N GLU A 519 9.29 -8.02 30.73
CA GLU A 519 10.22 -6.91 30.53
C GLU A 519 9.62 -5.57 30.98
N LEU A 520 8.34 -5.33 30.71
CA LEU A 520 7.66 -4.14 31.21
C LEU A 520 7.69 -4.12 32.75
N ASN A 521 7.30 -5.22 33.38
CA ASN A 521 7.28 -5.35 34.84
C ASN A 521 8.67 -5.14 35.45
N ALA A 522 9.71 -5.71 34.84
CA ALA A 522 11.10 -5.50 35.26
C ALA A 522 11.57 -4.05 35.09
N SER A 523 11.05 -3.32 34.09
CA SER A 523 11.41 -1.93 33.84
C SER A 523 10.77 -0.93 34.82
N GLY A 524 9.78 -1.35 35.61
CA GLY A 524 9.01 -0.46 36.50
C GLY A 524 8.13 0.57 35.78
N ARG A 525 8.06 0.52 34.44
CA ARG A 525 7.17 1.39 33.64
C ARG A 525 5.74 0.87 33.70
N ARG A 526 4.78 1.78 33.52
CA ARG A 526 3.36 1.45 33.43
C ARG A 526 2.98 1.11 32.00
N ALA A 527 2.07 0.16 31.85
CA ALA A 527 1.47 -0.20 30.57
C ALA A 527 0.67 0.99 30.01
N ILE A 528 0.76 1.20 28.70
CA ILE A 528 -0.01 2.20 27.98
C ILE A 528 -1.40 1.63 27.68
N LEU A 529 -2.42 2.21 28.30
CA LEU A 529 -3.82 1.86 28.08
C LEU A 529 -4.68 3.11 27.97
N GLY A 530 -5.67 3.06 27.07
CA GLY A 530 -6.66 4.13 26.93
C GLY A 530 -6.11 5.45 26.37
N PRO A 531 -6.92 6.52 26.42
CA PRO A 531 -6.49 7.87 26.08
C PRO A 531 -5.36 8.32 26.99
N GLN A 532 -4.28 8.85 26.41
CA GLN A 532 -3.16 9.36 27.18
C GLN A 532 -3.44 10.78 27.65
N ILE A 533 -2.97 11.13 28.85
CA ILE A 533 -3.10 12.49 29.39
C ILE A 533 -1.92 13.32 28.88
N PHE A 534 -2.22 14.42 28.20
CA PHE A 534 -1.22 15.37 27.70
C PHE A 534 -1.74 16.81 27.79
N PRO A 535 -0.86 17.84 27.78
CA PRO A 535 -1.28 19.24 27.78
C PRO A 535 -2.18 19.55 26.58
N GLY A 536 -3.38 20.08 26.83
CA GLY A 536 -4.37 20.38 25.78
C GLY A 536 -5.35 19.24 25.49
N ARG A 537 -5.29 18.11 26.21
CA ARG A 537 -6.34 17.09 26.17
C ARG A 537 -7.69 17.71 26.58
N MET A 538 -8.68 17.58 25.69
CA MET A 538 -10.08 17.84 26.02
C MET A 538 -10.72 16.62 26.67
N SER A 539 -11.70 16.84 27.55
CA SER A 539 -12.51 15.78 28.10
C SER A 539 -13.23 15.03 26.97
N LEU A 540 -13.21 13.71 27.03
CA LEU A 540 -14.03 12.90 26.13
C LEU A 540 -15.50 13.07 26.51
N LYS A 541 -16.41 12.95 25.54
CA LYS A 541 -17.86 13.01 25.80
C LYS A 541 -18.31 12.03 26.90
N SER A 542 -17.67 10.87 27.01
CA SER A 542 -17.93 9.90 28.07
C SER A 542 -17.51 10.44 29.44
N GLU A 543 -16.34 11.07 29.53
CA GLU A 543 -15.84 11.68 30.76
C GLU A 543 -16.71 12.88 31.17
N GLU A 544 -17.14 13.69 30.19
CA GLU A 544 -18.11 14.78 30.41
C GLU A 544 -19.48 14.25 30.88
N ALA A 545 -19.86 13.05 30.43
CA ALA A 545 -21.06 12.34 30.88
C ALA A 545 -20.86 11.59 32.22
N GLY A 546 -19.70 11.74 32.88
CA GLY A 546 -19.40 11.11 34.17
C GLY A 546 -19.02 9.64 34.11
N ILE A 547 -18.76 9.12 32.91
CA ILE A 547 -18.28 7.75 32.67
C ILE A 547 -16.74 7.80 32.64
N SER A 548 -16.13 7.26 33.70
CA SER A 548 -14.66 7.16 33.84
C SER A 548 -14.06 6.01 33.06
#